data_AF-E6Q532-F1
#
_entry.id   AF-E6Q532-F1
#
_cell.length_a   1.000
_cell.length_b   1.000
_cell.length_c   1.000
_cell.angle_alpha   90.00
_cell.angle_beta   90.00
_cell.angle_gamma   90.00
#
_symmetry.space_group_name_H-M   'P 1'
#
loop_
_entity.id
_entity.type
_entity.pdbx_description
1 polymer ?
#
loop_
_entity_poly.entity_id
_entity_poly.type
_entity_poly.pdbx_seq_one_letter_code
_entity_poly.pdbx_strand_id
1 'polypeptide(L)' 'MWALRERLGLTQEEFARRYRFPLSSVQEWEQGFKRPAPGTMTPLLAISRKPKALAGALS' A
#
# COMPACT_ATOMS: atom_id res chain seq x y z
N MET A 1 -6.07 -4.29 2.60
CA MET A 1 -4.87 -3.42 2.55
C MET A 1 -4.56 -2.89 3.94
N TRP A 2 -5.54 -2.41 4.70
CA TRP A 2 -5.46 -2.10 6.14
C TRP A 2 -4.51 -3.01 6.95
N ALA A 3 -4.76 -4.33 6.97
CA ALA A 3 -3.92 -5.29 7.71
C ALA A 3 -2.44 -5.32 7.27
N LEU A 4 -2.15 -5.04 5.99
CA LEU A 4 -0.78 -4.93 5.50
C LEU A 4 -0.13 -3.65 6.02
N ARG A 5 -0.83 -2.52 5.97
CA ARG A 5 -0.33 -1.23 6.46
C ARG A 5 -0.12 -1.27 7.99
N GLU A 6 -1.07 -1.79 8.75
CA GLU A 6 -0.96 -1.93 10.21
C GLU A 6 0.22 -2.81 10.60
N ARG A 7 0.43 -3.95 9.93
CA ARG A 7 1.59 -4.80 10.18
C ARG A 7 2.92 -4.09 9.93
N LEU A 8 2.93 -3.07 9.09
CA LEU A 8 4.11 -2.25 8.81
C LEU A 8 4.23 -1.04 9.76
N GLY A 9 3.24 -0.79 10.62
CA GLY A 9 3.21 0.32 11.55
C GLY A 9 3.17 1.70 10.87
N LEU A 10 2.57 1.79 9.68
CA LEU A 10 2.54 3.01 8.87
C LEU A 10 1.18 3.69 8.94
N THR A 11 1.17 5.02 8.91
CA THR A 11 -0.05 5.78 8.60
C THR A 11 -0.43 5.62 7.12
N GLN A 12 -1.64 6.01 6.75
CA GLN A 12 -2.08 5.99 5.34
C GLN A 12 -1.16 6.85 4.47
N GLU A 13 -0.78 8.03 4.96
CA GLU A 13 0.14 8.96 4.29
C GLU A 13 1.55 8.37 4.12
N GLU A 14 2.08 7.75 5.17
CA GLU A 14 3.40 7.12 5.11
C GLU A 14 3.41 5.94 4.13
N PHE A 15 2.34 5.13 4.12
CA PHE A 15 2.20 4.03 3.18
C PHE A 15 2.08 4.53 1.74
N ALA A 16 1.23 5.53 1.51
CA ALA A 16 1.05 6.17 0.21
C ALA A 16 2.38 6.72 -0.32
N ARG A 17 3.09 7.51 0.49
CA ARG A 17 4.39 8.08 0.13
C ARG A 17 5.45 7.01 -0.13
N ARG A 18 5.57 6.03 0.77
CA ARG A 18 6.61 4.99 0.72
C ARG A 18 6.47 4.08 -0.51
N TYR A 19 5.24 3.79 -0.93
CA TYR A 19 4.98 2.87 -2.05
C TYR A 19 4.43 3.56 -3.30
N ARG A 20 4.49 4.90 -3.35
CA ARG A 20 4.03 5.75 -4.46
C ARG A 20 2.57 5.49 -4.89
N PHE A 21 1.69 5.27 -3.92
CA PHE A 21 0.25 5.23 -4.16
C PHE A 21 -0.37 6.62 -3.91
N PRO A 22 -1.42 7.03 -4.63
CA PRO A 22 -2.21 8.19 -4.25
C PRO A 22 -2.85 7.97 -2.88
N LEU A 23 -2.77 8.96 -1.99
CA LEU A 23 -3.38 8.90 -0.66
C LEU A 23 -4.90 8.66 -0.74
N SER A 24 -5.56 9.32 -1.69
CA SER A 24 -7.00 9.14 -1.95
C SER A 24 -7.34 7.69 -2.27
N SER A 25 -6.51 6.99 -3.06
CA SER A 25 -6.72 5.58 -3.37
C SER A 25 -6.53 4.68 -2.15
N VAL A 26 -5.51 4.96 -1.32
CA VAL A 26 -5.28 4.25 -0.05
C VAL A 26 -6.49 4.38 0.88
N GLN A 27 -7.08 5.58 0.97
CA GLN A 27 -8.29 5.87 1.73
C GLN A 27 -9.51 5.12 1.15
N GLU A 28 -9.77 5.24 -0.15
CA GLU A 28 -10.89 4.55 -0.83
C GLU A 28 -10.85 3.03 -0.62
N TRP A 29 -9.66 2.42 -0.61
CA TRP A 29 -9.49 0.98 -0.41
C TRP A 29 -9.69 0.54 1.03
N GLU A 30 -9.29 1.36 2.00
CA GLU A 30 -9.46 1.05 3.43
C GLU A 30 -10.87 1.32 3.92
N GLN A 31 -11.53 2.33 3.38
CA GLN A 31 -12.91 2.67 3.71
C GLN A 31 -13.93 1.80 2.97
N GLY A 32 -13.48 0.85 2.14
CA GLY A 32 -14.34 -0.10 1.43
C GLY A 32 -15.10 0.49 0.24
N PHE A 33 -14.81 1.73 -0.13
CA PHE A 33 -15.46 2.43 -1.24
C PHE A 33 -15.11 1.81 -2.60
N LYS A 34 -13.87 1.34 -2.77
CA LYS A 34 -13.40 0.65 -3.98
C LYS A 34 -12.40 -0.45 -3.63
N ARG A 35 -12.42 -1.56 -4.37
CA ARG A 35 -11.34 -2.56 -4.31
C ARG A 35 -10.17 -2.10 -5.21
N PRO A 36 -8.91 -2.43 -4.86
CA PRO A 36 -7.79 -2.17 -5.75
C PRO A 36 -8.01 -2.84 -7.10
N ALA A 37 -7.72 -2.13 -8.20
CA ALA A 37 -7.77 -2.72 -9.52
C ALA A 37 -6.77 -3.90 -9.63
N PRO A 38 -6.97 -4.87 -10.55
CA PRO A 38 -6.08 -6.01 -10.70
C PRO A 38 -4.59 -5.63 -10.84
N GLY A 39 -4.29 -4.54 -11.56
CA GLY A 39 -2.93 -4.02 -11.71
C GLY A 39 -2.31 -3.49 -10.40
N THR A 40 -3.13 -3.08 -9.44
CA THR A 40 -2.70 -2.64 -8.11
C THR A 40 -2.54 -3.80 -7.12
N MET A 41 -3.18 -4.95 -7.38
CA MET A 41 -3.03 -6.13 -6.51
C MET A 41 -1.61 -6.70 -6.57
N THR A 42 -0.99 -6.72 -7.75
CA THR A 42 0.39 -7.21 -7.94
C THR A 42 1.42 -6.48 -7.05
N PRO A 43 1.52 -5.13 -7.07
CA PRO A 43 2.44 -4.43 -6.18
C PRO A 43 2.06 -4.60 -4.70
N LEU A 44 0.78 -4.65 -4.33
CA LEU A 44 0.37 -4.90 -2.93
C LEU A 44 0.81 -6.29 -2.43
N LEU A 45 0.74 -7.31 -3.29
CA LEU A 45 1.26 -8.65 -3.00
C LEU A 45 2.79 -8.66 -2.91
N ALA A 46 3.49 -7.87 -3.72
CA ALA A 46 4.94 -7.74 -3.62
C ALA A 46 5.34 -7.07 -2.29
N ILE A 47 4.63 -6.01 -1.88
CA ILE A 47 4.82 -5.33 -0.58
C ILE A 47 4.58 -6.29 0.58
N SER A 48 3.55 -7.13 0.51
CA SER A 48 3.26 -8.07 1.58
C SER A 48 4.38 -9.10 1.81
N ARG A 49 5.06 -9.50 0.73
CA ARG A 49 6.17 -10.46 0.76
C ARG A 49 7.51 -9.83 1.12
N LYS A 50 7.82 -8.66 0.56
CA LYS A 50 9.14 -8.01 0.70
C LYS A 50 9.04 -6.48 0.91
N PRO A 51 8.48 -6.02 2.05
CA PRO A 51 8.16 -4.60 2.25
C PRO A 51 9.40 -3.70 2.26
N LYS A 52 10.47 -4.11 2.97
CA LYS A 52 11.72 -3.33 3.06
C LYS A 52 12.45 -3.23 1.73
N ALA A 53 12.55 -4.34 0.99
CA ALA A 53 13.23 -4.37 -0.29
C ALA A 53 12.51 -3.51 -1.33
N LEU A 54 11.17 -3.55 -1.36
CA LEU A 54 10.41 -2.73 -2.29
C LEU A 54 10.44 -1.25 -1.93
N ALA A 55 10.39 -0.90 -0.64
CA ALA A 55 10.57 0.48 -0.21
C ALA A 55 11.95 1.03 -0.61
N GLY A 56 13.01 0.23 -0.49
CA GLY A 56 14.37 0.60 -0.91
C GLY A 56 14.50 0.75 -2.44
N ALA A 57 13.83 -0.09 -3.21
CA ALA A 57 13.80 0.03 -4.68
C ALA A 57 13.01 1.24 -5.18
N LEU A 58 12.19 1.85 -4.31
CA LEU A 58 11.40 3.06 -4.59
C LEU A 58 12.04 4.33 -3.98
N SER A 59 13.24 4.24 -3.42
CA SER A 59 13.98 5.41 -2.94
C SER A 59 14.60 6.20 -4.09
#